data_AF-A0A662RXW9-F1
#
_entry.id   AF-A0A662RXW9-F1
#
_cell.length_a   1.000
_cell.length_b   1.000
_cell.length_c   1.000
_cell.angle_alpha   90.00
_cell.angle_beta   90.00
_cell.angle_gamma   90.00
#
_symmetry.space_group_name_H-M   'P 1'
#
loop_
_entity.id
_entity.type
_entity.pdbx_description
1 polymer ?
#
loop_
_entity_poly.entity_id
_entity_poly.type
_entity_poly.pdbx_seq_one_letter_code
_entity_poly.pdbx_strand_id
1 'polypeptide(L)'
;MPKRLVEKPWGREFLIVDEPEYAAKILEMREGKPTSLHFHPLKKETLYVVSGRLRVETSERDYELSPGDEVTIEPGTEHRIVPLEDSQVLEVSTQPKDDTVRVSDPYRRAKVEKVA
;
A
#
# COMPACT_ATOMS: atom_id res chain seq x y z
N MET A 1 -9.11 -2.37 20.67
CA MET A 1 -9.46 -1.48 19.54
C MET A 1 -8.36 -1.61 18.50
N PRO A 2 -8.66 -1.78 17.20
CA PRO A 2 -7.61 -1.80 16.19
C PRO A 2 -6.78 -0.52 16.32
N LYS A 3 -5.45 -0.66 16.27
CA LYS A 3 -4.56 0.50 16.30
C LYS A 3 -4.84 1.33 15.05
N ARG A 4 -5.42 2.52 15.25
CA ARG A 4 -5.69 3.48 14.17
C ARG A 4 -4.41 3.98 13.49
N LEU A 5 -3.25 3.79 14.09
CA LEU A 5 -1.93 4.16 13.57
C LEU A 5 -0.98 2.96 13.69
N VAL A 6 -0.31 2.62 12.59
CA VAL A 6 0.73 1.58 12.55
C VAL A 6 1.99 2.16 11.91
N GLU A 7 3.08 2.15 12.68
CA GLU A 7 4.42 2.52 12.17
C GLU A 7 4.94 1.44 11.22
N LYS A 8 5.58 1.87 10.13
CA LYS A 8 6.13 1.00 9.09
C LYS A 8 7.55 1.44 8.74
N PRO A 9 8.40 0.56 8.19
CA PRO A 9 9.74 0.95 7.76
C PRO A 9 9.74 2.02 6.65
N TRP A 10 8.63 2.16 5.92
CA TRP A 10 8.43 3.16 4.87
C TRP A 10 7.75 4.46 5.35
N GLY A 11 7.34 4.54 6.62
CA GLY A 11 6.56 5.66 7.14
C GLY A 11 5.50 5.15 8.12
N ARG A 12 4.23 5.47 7.90
CA ARG A 12 3.13 5.03 8.77
C ARG A 12 1.80 4.97 8.03
N GLU A 13 0.90 4.13 8.50
CA GLU A 13 -0.48 4.03 8.00
C GLU A 13 -1.48 4.41 9.09
N PHE A 14 -2.52 5.14 8.69
CA PHE A 14 -3.67 5.48 9.51
C PHE A 14 -4.90 4.79 8.96
N LEU A 15 -5.57 3.97 9.77
CA LEU A 15 -6.84 3.35 9.39
C LEU A 15 -7.99 4.34 9.62
N ILE A 16 -8.67 4.75 8.54
CA ILE A 16 -9.81 5.67 8.58
C ILE A 16 -11.11 4.88 8.71
N VAL A 17 -11.31 3.91 7.81
CA VAL A 17 -12.54 3.10 7.71
C VAL A 17 -12.18 1.63 7.66
N ASP A 18 -12.98 0.81 8.33
CA ASP A 18 -12.78 -0.64 8.44
C ASP A 18 -14.12 -1.39 8.44
N GLU A 19 -14.81 -1.38 7.30
CA GLU A 19 -16.14 -1.99 7.12
C GLU A 19 -16.07 -3.35 6.40
N PRO A 20 -17.14 -4.17 6.44
CA PRO A 20 -17.21 -5.45 5.74
C PRO A 20 -17.05 -5.37 4.22
N GLU A 21 -17.34 -4.23 3.61
CA GLU A 21 -17.31 -4.04 2.17
C GLU A 21 -16.03 -3.33 1.70
N TYR A 22 -15.49 -2.43 2.52
CA TYR A 22 -14.33 -1.60 2.15
C TYR A 22 -13.50 -1.15 3.36
N ALA A 23 -12.24 -0.81 3.08
CA ALA A 23 -11.35 -0.14 4.00
C ALA A 23 -10.77 1.12 3.36
N ALA A 24 -10.43 2.11 4.19
CA ALA A 24 -9.72 3.30 3.75
C ALA A 24 -8.60 3.64 4.73
N LYS A 25 -7.43 4.00 4.20
CA LYS A 25 -6.25 4.39 4.97
C LYS A 25 -5.58 5.63 4.41
N ILE A 26 -4.95 6.40 5.29
CA ILE A 26 -3.92 7.37 4.88
C ILE A 26 -2.56 6.71 5.06
N LEU A 27 -1.77 6.67 4.00
CA LEU A 27 -0.37 6.27 4.04
C LEU A 27 0.48 7.53 4.02
N GLU A 28 1.29 7.73 5.06
CA GLU A 28 2.31 8.78 5.07
C GLU A 28 3.66 8.12 4.84
N MET A 29 4.22 8.33 3.66
CA MET A 29 5.39 7.64 3.15
C MET A 29 6.59 8.59 3.10
N ARG A 30 7.77 8.07 3.46
CA ARG A 30 9.02 8.85 3.46
C ARG A 30 9.80 8.64 2.17
N GLU A 31 10.38 9.70 1.62
CA GLU A 31 11.19 9.67 0.40
C GLU A 31 12.20 8.51 0.38
N GLY A 32 12.25 7.77 -0.74
CA GLY A 32 13.20 6.68 -0.94
C GLY A 32 12.99 5.46 -0.05
N LYS A 33 11.85 5.37 0.66
CA LYS A 33 11.49 4.22 1.51
C LYS A 33 10.30 3.46 0.88
N PRO A 34 10.56 2.46 0.02
CA PRO A 34 9.49 1.77 -0.69
C PRO A 34 8.76 0.76 0.19
N THR A 35 7.56 0.36 -0.21
CA THR A 35 6.92 -0.83 0.36
C THR A 35 7.69 -2.11 0.00
N SER A 36 7.32 -3.23 0.61
CA SER A 36 7.69 -4.55 0.07
C SER A 36 7.11 -4.71 -1.34
N LEU A 37 7.70 -5.58 -2.16
CA LEU A 37 6.99 -6.12 -3.31
C LEU A 37 5.94 -7.10 -2.78
N HIS A 38 4.69 -6.92 -3.17
CA HIS A 38 3.57 -7.69 -2.68
C HIS A 38 2.44 -7.72 -3.68
N PHE A 39 1.47 -8.60 -3.45
CA PHE A 39 0.20 -8.60 -4.16
C PHE A 39 -0.93 -8.98 -3.21
N HIS A 40 -2.14 -8.80 -3.71
CA HIS A 40 -3.39 -9.08 -3.02
C HIS A 40 -4.18 -10.12 -3.82
N PRO A 41 -4.42 -11.35 -3.31
CA PRO A 41 -5.15 -12.37 -4.06
C PRO A 41 -6.60 -12.01 -4.39
N LEU A 42 -7.24 -11.21 -3.54
CA LEU A 42 -8.68 -10.91 -3.63
C LEU A 42 -8.97 -9.42 -3.53
N LYS A 43 -8.17 -8.66 -2.78
CA LYS A 43 -8.36 -7.23 -2.63
C LYS A 43 -8.00 -6.50 -3.92
N LYS A 44 -8.93 -5.63 -4.33
CA LYS A 44 -8.68 -4.54 -5.26
C LYS A 44 -8.41 -3.28 -4.46
N GLU A 45 -7.38 -2.55 -4.83
CA GLU A 45 -6.98 -1.32 -4.12
C GLU A 45 -6.78 -0.16 -5.09
N THR A 46 -7.13 1.04 -4.63
CA THR A 46 -6.91 2.29 -5.35
C THR A 46 -6.06 3.19 -4.48
N LEU A 47 -4.99 3.71 -5.08
CA LEU A 47 -4.12 4.72 -4.49
C LEU A 47 -4.46 6.07 -5.12
N TYR A 48 -4.76 7.07 -4.29
CA TYR A 48 -4.94 8.45 -4.71
C TYR A 48 -3.90 9.33 -4.02
N VAL A 49 -3.13 10.09 -4.80
CA VAL A 49 -2.05 10.94 -4.26
C VAL A 49 -2.61 12.24 -3.73
N VAL A 50 -2.50 12.43 -2.41
CA VAL A 50 -2.92 13.67 -1.74
C VAL A 50 -1.82 14.73 -1.82
N SER A 51 -0.56 14.33 -1.59
CA SER A 51 0.62 15.20 -1.69
C SER A 51 1.90 14.41 -1.97
N GLY A 52 2.92 15.07 -2.50
CA GLY A 52 4.20 14.46 -2.88
C GLY A 52 4.17 13.79 -4.26
N ARG A 53 5.16 12.94 -4.54
CA ARG A 53 5.23 12.14 -5.77
C ARG A 53 5.62 10.70 -5.45
N LEU A 54 5.05 9.76 -6.18
CA LEU A 54 5.34 8.34 -6.04
C LEU A 54 5.47 7.66 -7.40
N ARG A 55 6.28 6.62 -7.42
CA ARG A 55 6.27 5.61 -8.48
C ARG A 55 5.60 4.35 -7.94
N VAL A 56 4.61 3.84 -8.66
CA VAL A 56 4.03 2.51 -8.40
C VAL A 56 4.60 1.56 -9.43
N GLU A 57 5.49 0.68 -8.98
CA GLU A 57 6.05 -0.39 -9.81
C GLU A 57 5.07 -1.55 -9.84
N THR A 58 4.79 -2.11 -11.02
CA THR A 58 3.95 -3.32 -11.16
C THR A 58 4.61 -4.34 -12.08
N SER A 59 4.05 -5.55 -12.16
CA SER A 59 4.51 -6.56 -13.10
C SER A 59 4.33 -6.18 -14.58
N GLU A 60 3.43 -5.24 -14.89
CA GLU A 60 3.12 -4.84 -16.28
C GLU A 60 3.81 -3.54 -16.69
N ARG A 61 3.73 -2.52 -15.83
CA ARG A 61 4.35 -1.20 -16.05
C ARG A 61 4.50 -0.41 -14.76
N ASP A 62 5.32 0.62 -14.82
CA ASP A 62 5.45 1.59 -13.74
C ASP A 62 4.56 2.81 -13.99
N TYR A 63 4.02 3.36 -12.91
CA TYR A 63 3.21 4.57 -12.89
C TYR A 63 3.94 5.64 -12.09
N GLU A 64 4.20 6.81 -12.65
CA GLU A 64 4.60 7.98 -11.87
C GLU A 64 3.38 8.86 -11.61
N LEU A 65 3.09 9.10 -10.34
CA LEU A 65 1.88 9.77 -9.88
C LEU A 65 2.25 11.03 -9.08
N SER A 66 1.52 12.10 -9.37
CA SER A 66 1.58 13.42 -8.74
C SER A 66 0.28 13.72 -7.99
N PRO A 67 0.19 14.79 -7.18
CA PRO A 67 -1.02 15.08 -6.42
C PRO A 67 -2.24 15.24 -7.34
N GLY A 68 -3.32 14.51 -7.01
CA GLY A 68 -4.53 14.44 -7.82
C GLY A 68 -4.61 13.21 -8.72
N ASP A 69 -3.50 12.52 -8.99
CA ASP A 69 -3.49 11.30 -9.79
C ASP A 69 -3.89 10.08 -8.95
N GLU A 70 -4.44 9.07 -9.64
CA GLU A 70 -4.80 7.79 -9.06
C GLU A 70 -4.28 6.59 -9.87
N VAL A 71 -4.14 5.46 -9.19
CA VAL A 71 -4.02 4.16 -9.84
C VAL A 71 -4.86 3.13 -9.09
N THR A 72 -5.57 2.29 -9.84
CA THR A 72 -6.20 1.09 -9.28
C THR A 72 -5.35 -0.12 -9.61
N ILE A 73 -5.04 -0.89 -8.57
CA ILE A 73 -4.27 -2.12 -8.63
C ILE A 73 -5.26 -3.26 -8.48
N GLU A 74 -5.32 -4.10 -9.51
CA GLU A 74 -6.24 -5.24 -9.57
C GLU A 74 -5.72 -6.42 -8.72
N PRO A 75 -6.62 -7.31 -8.26
CA PRO A 75 -6.21 -8.51 -7.54
C PRO A 75 -5.20 -9.35 -8.34
N GLY A 76 -4.18 -9.83 -7.65
CA GLY A 76 -3.09 -10.64 -8.22
C GLY A 76 -1.95 -9.82 -8.83
N THR A 77 -2.09 -8.50 -9.00
CA THR A 77 -1.01 -7.66 -9.51
C THR A 77 0.09 -7.48 -8.45
N GLU A 78 1.30 -7.97 -8.74
CA GLU A 78 2.47 -7.64 -7.94
C GLU A 78 2.80 -6.16 -8.09
N HIS A 79 2.95 -5.47 -6.98
CA HIS A 79 3.21 -4.04 -6.96
C HIS A 79 4.08 -3.60 -5.76
N ARG A 80 4.70 -2.44 -5.93
CA ARG A 80 5.49 -1.74 -4.93
C ARG A 80 5.27 -0.24 -5.07
N ILE A 81 5.05 0.43 -3.94
CA ILE A 81 4.93 1.89 -3.90
C ILE A 81 6.29 2.46 -3.49
N VAL A 82 6.87 3.31 -4.34
CA VAL A 82 8.17 3.96 -4.17
C VAL A 82 7.96 5.47 -4.07
N PRO A 83 7.96 6.05 -2.86
CA PRO A 83 7.85 7.50 -2.69
C PRO A 83 9.10 8.18 -3.27
N LEU A 84 8.89 9.04 -4.27
CA LEU A 84 9.92 9.89 -4.89
C LEU A 84 10.13 11.20 -4.10
N GLU A 85 9.17 11.55 -3.25
CA GLU A 85 9.20 12.62 -2.25
C GLU A 85 8.46 12.12 -0.99
N ASP A 86 8.60 12.83 0.14
CA ASP A 86 7.68 12.62 1.27
C ASP A 86 6.24 12.82 0.79
N SER A 87 5.42 11.77 0.94
CA SER A 87 4.13 11.67 0.25
C SER A 87 3.01 11.26 1.18
N GLN A 88 1.80 11.75 0.89
CA GLN A 88 0.57 11.30 1.53
C GLN A 88 -0.35 10.69 0.47
N VAL A 89 -0.81 9.47 0.73
CA VAL A 89 -1.65 8.69 -0.18
C VAL A 89 -2.91 8.25 0.55
N LEU A 90 -4.06 8.42 -0.09
CA LEU A 90 -5.30 7.76 0.32
C LEU A 90 -5.36 6.40 -0.37
N GLU A 91 -5.31 5.33 0.42
CA GLU A 91 -5.59 3.96 -0.05
C GLU A 91 -7.06 3.65 0.24
N VAL A 92 -7.81 3.21 -0.78
CA VAL A 92 -9.15 2.64 -0.61
C VAL A 92 -9.14 1.24 -1.19
N SER A 93 -9.65 0.26 -0.45
CA SER A 93 -9.60 -1.13 -0.91
C SER A 93 -10.86 -1.92 -0.58
N THR A 94 -11.14 -2.95 -1.37
CA THR A 94 -12.13 -3.97 -1.01
C THR A 94 -11.61 -4.89 0.10
N GLN A 95 -12.51 -5.67 0.68
CA GLN A 95 -12.19 -6.81 1.58
C GLN A 95 -11.86 -8.08 0.75
N PRO A 96 -11.10 -9.06 1.29
CA PRO A 96 -10.81 -9.33 2.70
C PRO A 96 -9.56 -8.66 3.31
N LYS A 97 -9.60 -8.50 4.64
CA LYS A 97 -8.49 -8.10 5.52
C LYS A 97 -7.41 -9.17 5.48
N ASP A 98 -6.16 -8.72 5.68
CA ASP A 98 -5.00 -9.60 5.79
C ASP A 98 -4.79 -10.54 4.59
N ASP A 99 -5.04 -10.08 3.37
CA ASP A 99 -4.81 -10.86 2.16
C ASP A 99 -3.45 -10.59 1.50
N THR A 100 -2.66 -9.63 2.00
CA THR A 100 -1.32 -9.31 1.48
C THR A 100 -0.40 -10.55 1.43
N VAL A 101 0.14 -10.85 0.25
CA VAL A 101 1.21 -11.84 0.05
C VAL A 101 2.49 -11.09 -0.29
N ARG A 102 3.53 -11.27 0.52
CA ARG A 102 4.82 -10.58 0.33
C ARG A 102 5.76 -11.40 -0.53
N VAL A 103 6.25 -10.81 -1.61
CA VAL A 103 7.19 -11.43 -2.57
C VAL A 103 8.64 -11.14 -2.16
N SER A 104 8.97 -9.87 -1.89
CA SER A 104 10.29 -9.47 -1.40
C SER A 104 10.21 -8.30 -0.42
N ASP A 105 11.05 -8.31 0.62
CA ASP A 105 11.10 -7.24 1.61
C ASP A 105 12.45 -6.50 1.58
N PRO A 106 12.50 -5.21 1.20
CA PRO A 106 13.74 -4.45 1.25
C PRO A 106 14.27 -4.26 2.68
N TYR A 107 13.40 -4.41 3.69
CA TYR A 107 13.75 -4.25 5.10
C TYR A 107 14.13 -5.56 5.81
N ARG A 108 14.14 -6.69 5.09
CA ARG A 108 14.47 -8.02 5.63
C ARG A 108 13.71 -8.37 6.92
N ARG A 109 12.44 -7.96 7.06
CA ARG A 109 11.61 -8.37 8.21
C ARG A 109 11.38 -9.86 8.13
N ALA A 110 11.28 -10.51 9.29
CA ALA A 110 10.92 -11.92 9.38
C ALA A 110 9.62 -12.18 8.60
N LYS A 111 9.55 -13.32 7.89
CA LYS A 111 8.30 -13.77 7.26
C LYS A 111 7.25 -13.90 8.36
N VAL A 112 6.11 -13.23 8.18
CA VAL A 112 4.94 -13.51 9.01
C VAL A 112 4.27 -14.70 8.34
N GLU A 113 4.47 -15.89 8.90
CA GLU A 113 3.68 -17.06 8.50
C GLU A 113 2.23 -16.76 8.85
N LYS A 114 1.35 -16.68 7.84
CA LYS A 114 -0.09 -16.66 8.09
C LYS A 114 -0.44 -18.06 8.57
N VAL A 115 -0.91 -18.16 9.81
CA VAL A 115 -1.53 -19.40 10.33
C VAL A 115 -2.76 -19.65 9.47
N ALA A 116 -2.82 -20.84 8.87
CA ALA A 116 -3.95 -21.31 8.06
C ALA A 116 -5.24 -21.42 8.88
#